data_AF-A0A257QGE1-F1
#
_entry.id   AF-A0A257QGE1-F1
#
_cell.length_a   1.000
_cell.length_b   1.000
_cell.length_c   1.000
_cell.angle_alpha   90.00
_cell.angle_beta   90.00
_cell.angle_gamma   90.00
#
_symmetry.space_group_name_H-M   'P 1'
#
loop_
_entity.id
_entity.type
_entity.pdbx_description
1 polymer ?
#
loop_
_entity_poly.entity_id
_entity_poly.type
_entity_poly.pdbx_seq_one_letter_code
_entity_poly.pdbx_strand_id
1 'polypeptide(L)'
;GKHRLAPSISPKKSWEGVLGGAVFATLGGIGLLYLFDNQLPATFTAPKAFLLALIMTPLAVVSDLFKSVLKRQAGVKDSGKVIPGIGGALDLVDSLLFTAPVGSLYLQYFVIG
;
A
#
# COMPACT_ATOMS: atom_id res chain seq x y z
N GLY A 1 0.24 -14.98 -9.53
CA GLY A 1 0.19 -14.48 -10.91
C GLY A 1 1.25 -15.16 -11.76
N LYS A 2 1.01 -15.22 -13.07
CA LYS A 2 1.94 -15.82 -14.04
C LYS A 2 3.06 -14.83 -14.41
N HIS A 3 2.78 -13.53 -14.38
CA HIS A 3 3.73 -12.48 -14.71
C HIS A 3 4.41 -11.93 -13.45
N ARG A 4 5.69 -12.25 -13.28
CA ARG A 4 6.50 -11.78 -12.14
C ARG A 4 6.80 -10.29 -12.27
N LEU A 5 6.72 -9.56 -11.16
CA LEU A 5 6.99 -8.11 -11.12
C LEU A 5 8.50 -7.82 -11.06
N ALA A 6 9.20 -8.44 -10.10
CA ALA A 6 10.62 -8.20 -9.86
C ALA A 6 11.32 -9.51 -9.47
N PRO A 7 11.63 -10.40 -10.44
CA PRO A 7 12.13 -11.74 -10.17
C PRO A 7 13.44 -11.77 -9.37
N SER A 8 14.33 -10.79 -9.60
CA SER A 8 15.65 -10.68 -8.97
C SER A 8 15.61 -10.21 -7.52
N ILE A 9 14.56 -9.48 -7.14
CA ILE A 9 14.42 -8.87 -5.80
C ILE A 9 13.39 -9.64 -4.97
N SER A 10 12.24 -9.96 -5.56
CA SER A 10 11.14 -10.68 -4.91
C SER A 10 10.46 -11.63 -5.89
N PRO A 11 10.90 -12.91 -5.96
CA PRO A 11 10.38 -13.88 -6.92
C PRO A 11 8.90 -14.23 -6.71
N LYS A 12 8.31 -13.85 -5.57
CA LYS A 12 6.90 -14.13 -5.26
C LYS A 12 5.94 -13.05 -5.78
N LYS A 13 6.40 -11.82 -6.06
CA LYS A 13 5.52 -10.74 -6.56
C LYS A 13 5.10 -10.96 -8.01
N SER A 14 3.84 -10.66 -8.31
CA SER A 14 3.27 -10.76 -9.66
C SER A 14 2.39 -9.57 -10.00
N TRP A 15 2.39 -9.16 -11.27
CA TRP A 15 1.57 -8.07 -11.78
C TRP A 15 0.07 -8.33 -11.58
N GLU A 16 -0.38 -9.57 -11.71
CA GLU A 16 -1.79 -9.91 -11.45
C GLU A 16 -2.16 -9.71 -9.98
N GLY A 17 -1.20 -9.91 -9.08
CA GLY A 17 -1.38 -9.63 -7.66
C GLY A 17 -1.46 -8.14 -7.36
N VAL A 18 -0.64 -7.33 -8.05
CA VAL A 18 -0.69 -5.86 -7.94
C VAL A 18 -2.04 -5.34 -8.46
N LEU A 19 -2.46 -5.78 -9.64
CA LEU A 19 -3.73 -5.36 -10.24
C LEU A 19 -4.93 -5.82 -9.39
N GLY A 20 -4.93 -7.07 -8.92
CA GLY A 20 -5.98 -7.58 -8.04
C GLY A 20 -6.05 -6.80 -6.72
N GLY A 21 -4.89 -6.51 -6.12
CA GLY A 21 -4.80 -5.67 -4.93
C GLY A 21 -5.29 -4.25 -5.16
N ALA A 22 -4.93 -3.63 -6.29
CA ALA A 22 -5.36 -2.29 -6.66
C ALA A 22 -6.88 -2.20 -6.81
N VAL A 23 -7.47 -3.16 -7.53
CA VAL A 23 -8.93 -3.24 -7.72
C VAL A 23 -9.63 -3.45 -6.38
N PHE A 24 -9.15 -4.39 -5.56
CA PHE A 24 -9.76 -4.67 -4.26
C PHE A 24 -9.67 -3.48 -3.30
N ALA A 25 -8.51 -2.80 -3.24
CA ALA A 25 -8.32 -1.61 -2.43
C ALA A 25 -9.19 -0.44 -2.91
N THR A 26 -9.34 -0.27 -4.22
CA THR A 26 -10.19 0.78 -4.80
C THR A 26 -11.67 0.54 -4.46
N LEU A 27 -12.17 -0.67 -4.71
CA LEU A 27 -13.55 -1.04 -4.40
C LEU A 27 -13.84 -0.98 -2.90
N GLY A 28 -12.90 -1.47 -2.07
CA GLY A 28 -12.99 -1.37 -0.63
C GLY A 28 -13.02 0.07 -0.14
N GLY A 29 -12.16 0.94 -0.68
CA GLY A 29 -12.12 2.36 -0.35
C GLY A 29 -13.41 3.10 -0.72
N ILE A 30 -13.95 2.83 -1.91
CA ILE A 30 -15.25 3.38 -2.33
C ILE A 30 -16.39 2.83 -1.46
N GLY A 31 -16.36 1.53 -1.12
CA GLY A 31 -17.35 0.94 -0.22
C GLY A 31 -17.33 1.58 1.18
N LEU A 32 -16.14 1.82 1.72
CA LEU A 32 -15.96 2.55 2.99
C LEU A 32 -16.46 3.99 2.89
N LEU A 33 -16.22 4.67 1.76
CA LEU A 33 -16.74 6.01 1.54
C LEU A 33 -18.25 6.06 1.69
N TYR A 34 -18.99 5.14 1.05
CA TYR A 34 -20.44 5.08 1.15
C TYR A 34 -20.94 4.63 2.52
N LEU A 35 -20.23 3.72 3.18
CA LEU A 35 -20.61 3.23 4.51
C LEU A 35 -20.47 4.32 5.58
N PHE A 36 -19.50 5.21 5.42
CA PHE A 36 -19.14 6.28 6.37
C PHE A 36 -19.39 7.68 5.81
N ASP A 37 -20.29 7.83 4.84
CA ASP A 37 -20.57 9.10 4.14
C ASP A 37 -20.89 10.25 5.12
N ASN A 38 -21.60 9.95 6.21
CA ASN A 38 -21.94 10.94 7.25
C ASN A 38 -20.78 11.33 8.19
N GLN A 39 -19.66 10.60 8.16
CA GLN A 39 -18.49 10.83 9.03
C GLN A 39 -17.29 11.40 8.26
N LEU A 40 -17.34 11.38 6.94
CA LEU A 40 -16.28 11.84 6.06
C LEU A 40 -16.59 13.26 5.56
N PRO A 41 -15.56 14.04 5.18
CA PRO A 41 -15.78 15.32 4.52
C PRO A 41 -16.60 15.12 3.25
N ALA A 42 -17.65 15.92 3.03
CA ALA A 42 -18.49 15.86 1.82
C ALA A 42 -17.69 16.09 0.52
N THR A 43 -16.52 16.71 0.65
CA THR A 43 -15.54 16.89 -0.43
C THR A 43 -14.85 15.58 -0.83
N PHE A 44 -14.91 14.52 -0.02
CA PHE A 44 -14.30 13.23 -0.31
C PHE A 44 -15.23 12.40 -1.19
N THR A 45 -15.07 12.54 -2.51
CA THR A 45 -15.94 11.88 -3.49
C THR A 45 -15.30 10.61 -4.05
N ALA A 46 -16.11 9.74 -4.67
CA ALA A 46 -15.62 8.50 -5.29
C ALA A 46 -14.47 8.73 -6.32
N PRO A 47 -14.48 9.77 -7.17
CA PRO A 47 -13.34 10.09 -8.04
C PRO A 47 -12.04 10.39 -7.27
N LYS A 48 -12.12 11.07 -6.12
CA LYS A 48 -10.96 11.34 -5.26
C LYS A 48 -10.47 10.08 -4.56
N ALA A 49 -11.38 9.21 -4.11
CA ALA A 49 -11.03 7.90 -3.57
C ALA A 49 -10.32 7.03 -4.62
N PHE A 50 -10.80 7.02 -5.87
CA PHE A 50 -10.14 6.35 -6.97
C PHE A 50 -8.74 6.90 -7.26
N LEU A 51 -8.59 8.23 -7.33
CA LEU A 51 -7.30 8.86 -7.56
C LEU A 51 -6.30 8.56 -6.42
N LEU A 52 -6.77 8.57 -5.17
CA LEU A 52 -5.96 8.16 -4.03
C LEU A 52 -5.48 6.71 -4.18
N ALA A 53 -6.38 5.77 -4.50
CA ALA A 53 -6.01 4.37 -4.69
C ALA A 53 -5.00 4.17 -5.84
N LEU A 54 -5.15 4.93 -6.93
CA LEU A 54 -4.24 4.93 -8.07
C LEU A 54 -2.83 5.39 -7.69
N ILE A 55 -2.71 6.40 -6.81
CA ILE A 55 -1.41 6.89 -6.31
C ILE A 55 -0.82 5.94 -5.26
N MET A 56 -1.63 5.41 -4.36
CA MET A 56 -1.17 4.55 -3.27
C MET A 56 -0.66 3.19 -3.75
N THR A 57 -1.28 2.62 -4.79
CA THR A 57 -0.91 1.31 -5.34
C THR A 57 0.59 1.20 -5.71
N PRO A 58 1.15 2.06 -6.59
CA PRO A 58 2.57 1.98 -6.93
C PRO A 58 3.48 2.27 -5.71
N LEU A 59 3.09 3.17 -4.81
CA LEU A 59 3.87 3.47 -3.61
C LEU A 59 3.96 2.27 -2.65
N ALA A 60 2.85 1.56 -2.44
CA ALA A 60 2.83 0.34 -1.65
C ALA A 60 3.73 -0.74 -2.27
N VAL A 61 3.71 -0.87 -3.61
CA VAL A 61 4.56 -1.81 -4.34
C VAL A 61 6.04 -1.46 -4.19
N VAL A 62 6.39 -0.19 -4.39
CA VAL A 62 7.76 0.33 -4.24
C VAL A 62 8.25 0.11 -2.82
N SER A 63 7.41 0.40 -1.82
CA SER A 63 7.80 0.22 -0.42
C SER A 63 8.16 -1.22 -0.08
N ASP A 64 7.32 -2.18 -0.46
CA ASP A 64 7.58 -3.58 -0.14
C ASP A 64 8.75 -4.15 -0.99
N LEU A 65 9.05 -3.55 -2.16
CA LEU A 65 10.29 -3.83 -2.89
C LEU A 65 11.53 -3.26 -2.17
N PHE A 66 11.45 -2.02 -1.68
CA PHE A 66 12.53 -1.38 -0.93
C PHE A 66 12.91 -2.19 0.31
N LYS A 67 11.91 -2.63 1.08
CA LYS A 67 12.11 -3.59 2.17
C LYS A 67 12.79 -4.89 1.70
N SER A 68 12.34 -5.47 0.59
CA SER A 68 12.92 -6.70 0.05
C SER A 68 14.41 -6.52 -0.27
N VAL A 69 14.79 -5.35 -0.80
CA VAL A 69 16.19 -4.97 -1.04
C VAL A 69 16.96 -4.82 0.27
N LEU A 70 16.42 -4.10 1.26
CA LEU A 70 17.07 -3.93 2.57
C LEU A 70 17.36 -5.27 3.25
N LYS A 71 16.38 -6.17 3.26
CA LYS A 71 16.56 -7.53 3.80
C LYS A 71 17.70 -8.26 3.09
N ARG A 72 17.76 -8.17 1.76
CA ARG A 72 18.82 -8.82 0.98
C ARG A 72 20.21 -8.24 1.23
N GLN A 73 20.33 -6.92 1.38
CA GLN A 73 21.58 -6.26 1.73
C GLN A 73 22.05 -6.60 3.15
N ALA A 74 21.12 -6.71 4.10
CA ALA A 74 21.42 -7.11 5.47
C ALA A 74 21.71 -8.62 5.62
N GLY A 75 21.65 -9.41 4.54
CA GLY A 75 21.87 -10.86 4.58
C GLY A 75 20.79 -11.66 5.31
N VAL A 76 19.68 -11.02 5.70
CA VAL A 76 18.58 -11.62 6.46
C VAL A 76 17.34 -11.77 5.60
N LYS A 77 16.52 -12.79 5.88
CA LYS A 77 15.27 -13.02 5.15
C LYS A 77 14.05 -12.43 5.87
N ASP A 78 14.09 -12.43 7.20
CA ASP A 78 13.10 -11.83 8.08
C ASP A 78 13.71 -10.64 8.80
N SER A 79 12.94 -9.56 8.94
CA SER A 79 13.43 -8.35 9.61
C SER A 79 13.45 -8.46 11.14
N GLY A 80 13.05 -9.61 11.68
CA GLY A 80 13.06 -9.93 13.10
C GLY A 80 11.87 -10.83 13.48
N LYS A 81 11.73 -11.08 14.78
CA LYS A 81 10.57 -11.78 15.39
C LYS A 81 9.92 -10.90 16.45
N VAL A 82 9.65 -9.64 16.10
CA VAL A 82 9.09 -8.67 17.05
C VAL A 82 7.67 -9.06 17.43
N ILE A 83 6.89 -9.55 16.46
CA ILE A 83 5.52 -10.02 16.71
C ILE A 83 5.38 -11.49 16.27
N PRO A 84 4.97 -12.41 17.17
CA PRO A 84 4.73 -13.80 16.81
C PRO A 84 3.69 -13.90 15.69
N GLY A 85 4.04 -14.55 14.58
CA GLY A 85 3.15 -14.77 13.44
C GLY A 85 3.08 -13.64 12.41
N ILE A 86 3.48 -12.41 12.74
CA ILE A 86 3.39 -11.25 11.82
C ILE A 86 4.77 -10.86 11.26
N GLY A 87 5.85 -11.09 12.00
CA GLY A 87 7.23 -10.86 11.53
C GLY A 87 7.97 -9.79 12.33
N GLY A 88 8.90 -9.11 11.68
CA GLY A 88 9.69 -8.03 12.30
C GLY A 88 9.01 -6.66 12.18
N ALA A 89 9.49 -5.69 12.97
CA ALA A 89 8.93 -4.34 12.97
C ALA A 89 8.98 -3.68 11.57
N LEU A 90 10.03 -3.93 10.79
CA LEU A 90 10.13 -3.42 9.42
C LEU A 90 9.09 -4.04 8.49
N ASP A 91 8.69 -5.30 8.72
CA ASP A 91 7.63 -5.94 7.95
C ASP A 91 6.23 -5.34 8.27
N LEU A 92 6.08 -4.59 9.37
CA LEU A 92 4.83 -3.91 9.75
C LEU A 92 4.71 -2.51 9.17
N VAL A 93 5.82 -1.77 9.14
CA VAL A 93 5.81 -0.33 8.83
C VAL A 93 6.20 -0.04 7.39
N ASP A 94 6.74 -1.01 6.66
CA ASP A 94 7.21 -0.85 5.28
C ASP A 94 6.18 -0.11 4.41
N SER A 95 5.00 -0.67 4.20
CA SER A 95 3.97 -0.10 3.36
C SER A 95 3.62 1.33 3.77
N LEU A 96 3.60 1.63 5.07
CA LEU A 96 3.32 2.96 5.63
C LEU A 96 4.44 3.97 5.36
N LEU A 97 5.71 3.56 5.28
CA LEU A 97 6.84 4.47 5.09
C LEU A 97 6.66 5.42 3.90
N PHE A 98 6.10 4.91 2.80
CA PHE A 98 5.86 5.71 1.59
C PHE A 98 4.39 6.09 1.41
N THR A 99 3.44 5.25 1.83
CA THR A 99 2.01 5.54 1.63
C THR A 99 1.48 6.57 2.62
N ALA A 100 1.91 6.57 3.88
CA ALA A 100 1.41 7.49 4.90
C ALA A 100 1.71 8.96 4.60
N PRO A 101 2.96 9.40 4.29
CA PRO A 101 3.22 10.82 4.02
C PRO A 101 2.49 11.30 2.76
N VAL A 102 2.48 10.49 1.69
CA VAL A 102 1.80 10.88 0.44
C VAL A 102 0.29 10.89 0.60
N GLY A 103 -0.28 9.91 1.30
CA GLY A 103 -1.71 9.86 1.61
C GLY A 103 -2.15 11.04 2.46
N SER A 104 -1.37 11.42 3.46
CA SER A 104 -1.63 12.59 4.31
C SER A 104 -1.66 13.88 3.49
N LEU A 105 -0.65 14.10 2.64
CA LEU A 105 -0.61 15.27 1.75
C LEU A 105 -1.81 15.29 0.79
N TYR A 106 -2.15 14.14 0.19
CA TYR A 106 -3.30 14.05 -0.70
C TYR A 106 -4.60 14.46 0.02
N LEU A 107 -4.86 13.90 1.20
CA LEU A 107 -6.06 14.21 1.98
C LEU A 107 -6.08 15.69 2.38
N GLN A 108 -4.94 16.25 2.80
CA GLN A 108 -4.87 17.64 3.21
C GLN A 108 -5.13 18.62 2.07
N TYR A 109 -4.58 18.38 0.86
CA TYR A 109 -4.72 19.33 -0.25
C TYR A 109 -5.97 19.14 -1.11
N PHE A 110 -6.53 17.92 -1.18
CA PHE A 110 -7.63 17.60 -2.11
C PHE A 110 -8.94 17.28 -1.40
N VAL A 111 -8.93 17.00 -0.09
CA VAL A 111 -10.14 16.62 0.66
C VAL A 111 -10.43 17.63 1.76
N ILE A 112 -9.46 17.94 2.62
CA ILE A 112 -9.68 18.74 3.83
C ILE A 112 -9.50 20.24 3.57
N GLY A 113 -8.49 20.61 2.78
CA GLY A 113 -8.22 21.99 2.36
C GLY A 113 -9.24 22.49 1.34
#